data_AF-A0A3G1QY79-F1
#
_entry.id   AF-A0A3G1QY79-F1
#
_cell.length_a   1.000
_cell.length_b   1.000
_cell.length_c   1.000
_cell.angle_alpha   90.00
_cell.angle_beta   90.00
_cell.angle_gamma   90.00
#
_symmetry.space_group_name_H-M   'P 1'
#
loop_
_entity.id
_entity.type
_entity.pdbx_description
1 polymer ?
#
loop_
_entity_poly.entity_id
_entity_poly.type
_entity_poly.pdbx_seq_one_letter_code
_entity_poly.pdbx_strand_id
1 'polypeptide(L)'
;QDHLGTSLLFSSLAFFMFFLFIAGTIINTLTIVCTIQYKKLRSHLNYILVNLAVSNLLVSTFGSFLAFYAFWNRYFIWGATACKIEGFTSTIGGMVSLWSLAVIAIERYLVICKPISNFAFKSTHAIIGCIIPWIFGSIAAVPPLFGWSRYIP
;
A
#
# COMPACT_ATOMS: atom_id res chain seq x y z
N GLN A 1 -5.28 -1.99 29.08
CA GLN A 1 -4.18 -2.67 28.36
C GLN A 1 -2.81 -2.43 29.01
N ASP A 2 -2.74 -1.97 30.26
CA ASP A 2 -1.46 -1.65 30.92
C ASP A 2 -0.58 -2.87 31.27
N HIS A 3 -1.08 -4.08 31.01
CA HIS A 3 -0.31 -5.33 31.07
C HIS A 3 0.44 -5.67 29.78
N LEU A 4 0.11 -5.02 28.64
CA LEU A 4 0.69 -5.33 27.31
C LEU A 4 1.95 -4.52 26.99
N GLY A 5 2.20 -3.42 27.69
CA GLY A 5 3.36 -2.57 27.46
C GLY A 5 3.40 -1.33 28.34
N THR A 6 4.56 -0.70 28.43
CA THR A 6 4.73 0.55 29.20
C THR A 6 4.10 1.74 28.47
N SER A 7 3.67 2.76 29.22
CA SER A 7 3.15 4.02 28.68
C SER A 7 4.08 4.63 27.60
N LEU A 8 5.40 4.49 27.80
CA LEU A 8 6.41 4.98 26.87
C LEU A 8 6.35 4.25 25.52
N LEU A 9 6.16 2.93 25.52
CA LEU A 9 6.07 2.12 24.30
C LEU A 9 4.88 2.57 23.43
N PHE A 10 3.71 2.74 24.04
CA PHE A 10 2.51 3.21 23.32
C PHE A 10 2.70 4.61 22.75
N SER A 11 3.29 5.55 23.51
CA SER A 11 3.60 6.88 22.98
C SER A 11 4.59 6.83 21.83
N SER A 12 5.67 6.04 21.93
CA SER A 12 6.65 5.87 20.84
C SER A 12 6.02 5.30 19.57
N LEU A 13 5.15 4.28 19.69
CA LEU A 13 4.42 3.72 18.56
C LEU A 13 3.45 4.73 17.95
N ALA A 14 2.76 5.53 18.77
CA ALA A 14 1.89 6.59 18.27
C ALA A 14 2.70 7.63 17.46
N PHE A 15 3.80 8.16 18.00
CA PHE A 15 4.65 9.09 17.26
C PHE A 15 5.20 8.51 15.96
N PHE A 16 5.61 7.23 15.98
CA PHE A 16 6.08 6.54 14.79
C PHE A 16 4.98 6.39 13.73
N MET A 17 3.77 5.97 14.12
CA MET A 17 2.64 5.85 13.19
C MET A 17 2.21 7.21 12.62
N PHE A 18 2.25 8.27 13.43
CA PHE A 18 1.99 9.62 12.97
C PHE A 18 3.04 10.09 11.95
N PHE A 19 4.32 9.82 12.21
CA PHE A 19 5.39 10.09 11.25
C PHE A 19 5.18 9.33 9.93
N LEU A 20 4.83 8.03 9.99
CA LEU A 20 4.53 7.23 8.80
C LEU A 20 3.33 7.77 8.03
N PHE A 21 2.29 8.22 8.72
CA PHE A 21 1.14 8.86 8.08
C PHE A 21 1.55 10.12 7.32
N ILE A 22 2.28 11.05 7.95
CA ILE A 22 2.67 12.31 7.32
C ILE A 22 3.69 12.08 6.19
N ALA A 23 4.77 11.36 6.45
CA ALA A 23 5.80 11.10 5.45
C ALA A 23 5.26 10.26 4.29
N GLY A 24 4.49 9.21 4.59
CA GLY A 24 3.89 8.32 3.61
C GLY A 24 2.88 9.04 2.72
N THR A 25 2.00 9.87 3.29
CA THR A 25 1.07 10.66 2.48
C THR A 25 1.80 11.65 1.58
N ILE A 26 2.74 12.42 2.12
CA ILE A 26 3.50 13.41 1.34
C ILE A 26 4.25 12.76 0.18
N ILE A 27 5.06 11.72 0.45
CA ILE A 27 5.91 11.08 -0.57
C ILE A 27 5.07 10.46 -1.68
N ASN A 28 4.02 9.72 -1.33
CA ASN A 28 3.20 9.03 -2.32
C ASN A 28 2.29 10.01 -3.09
N THR A 29 1.75 11.05 -2.45
CA THR A 29 1.01 12.11 -3.16
C THR A 29 1.92 12.87 -4.12
N LEU A 30 3.14 13.24 -3.69
CA LEU A 30 4.11 13.90 -4.56
C LEU A 30 4.46 13.02 -5.77
N THR A 31 4.58 11.71 -5.58
CA THR A 31 4.84 10.77 -6.68
C THR A 31 3.74 10.82 -7.74
N ILE A 32 2.48 10.86 -7.32
CA ILE A 32 1.32 10.98 -8.23
C ILE A 32 1.30 12.34 -8.91
N VAL A 33 1.42 13.43 -8.13
CA VAL A 33 1.38 14.81 -8.64
C VAL A 33 2.49 15.07 -9.65
N CYS A 34 3.74 14.70 -9.32
CA CYS A 34 4.87 14.84 -10.23
C CYS A 34 4.65 14.05 -11.53
N THR A 35 4.10 12.84 -11.45
CA THR A 35 3.83 12.04 -12.65
C THR A 35 2.78 12.69 -13.56
N ILE A 36 1.75 13.33 -12.98
CA ILE A 36 0.72 14.05 -13.74
C ILE A 36 1.30 15.32 -14.37
N GLN A 37 2.03 16.11 -13.58
CA GLN A 37 2.54 17.41 -13.97
C GLN A 37 3.61 17.31 -15.07
N TYR A 38 4.53 16.35 -14.96
CA TYR A 38 5.64 16.21 -15.91
C TYR A 38 5.31 15.20 -17.00
N LYS A 39 5.01 15.67 -18.22
CA LYS A 39 4.72 14.79 -19.38
C LYS A 39 5.82 13.75 -19.65
N LYS A 40 7.08 14.09 -19.37
CA LYS A 40 8.23 13.16 -19.52
C LYS A 40 8.13 11.93 -18.61
N LEU A 41 7.44 12.05 -17.48
CA LEU A 41 7.22 10.95 -16.54
C LEU A 41 6.01 10.09 -16.91
N ARG A 42 5.20 10.46 -17.91
CA ARG A 42 4.03 9.68 -18.35
C ARG A 42 4.41 8.59 -19.35
N SER A 43 5.33 7.74 -18.92
CA SER A 43 5.74 6.53 -19.65
C SER A 43 5.01 5.31 -19.10
N HIS A 44 4.82 4.29 -19.93
CA HIS A 44 4.20 3.01 -19.55
C HIS A 44 4.89 2.38 -18.33
N LEU A 45 6.21 2.54 -18.20
CA LEU A 45 7.02 2.03 -17.08
C LEU A 45 6.73 2.74 -15.75
N ASN A 46 6.14 3.94 -15.78
CA ASN A 46 5.87 4.72 -14.58
C ASN A 46 4.45 4.51 -14.03
N TYR A 47 3.56 3.85 -14.80
CA TYR A 47 2.21 3.53 -14.31
C TYR A 47 2.22 2.58 -13.12
N ILE A 48 3.14 1.61 -13.09
CA ILE A 48 3.28 0.70 -11.96
C ILE A 48 3.80 1.42 -10.70
N LEU A 49 4.62 2.47 -10.85
CA LEU A 49 5.05 3.32 -9.74
C LEU A 49 3.88 4.14 -9.17
N VAL A 50 3.00 4.64 -10.04
CA VAL A 50 1.76 5.29 -9.60
C VAL A 50 0.83 4.30 -8.91
N ASN A 51 0.70 3.06 -9.41
CA ASN A 51 -0.08 2.00 -8.77
C ASN A 51 0.43 1.70 -7.35
N LEU A 52 1.76 1.58 -7.19
CA LEU A 52 2.42 1.44 -5.90
C LEU A 52 2.13 2.64 -4.98
N ALA A 53 2.22 3.87 -5.49
CA ALA A 53 1.94 5.08 -4.72
C ALA A 53 0.48 5.14 -4.23
N VAL A 54 -0.48 4.81 -5.09
CA VAL A 54 -1.92 4.74 -4.73
C VAL A 54 -2.13 3.70 -3.62
N SER A 55 -1.49 2.55 -3.75
CA SER A 55 -1.57 1.47 -2.77
C SER A 55 -0.99 1.88 -1.40
N ASN A 56 0.18 2.51 -1.38
CA ASN A 56 0.80 3.05 -0.17
C ASN A 56 -0.04 4.17 0.47
N LEU A 57 -0.74 4.99 -0.33
CA LEU A 57 -1.66 5.99 0.20
C LEU A 57 -2.80 5.35 0.98
N LEU A 58 -3.37 4.24 0.50
CA LEU A 58 -4.42 3.50 1.24
C LEU A 58 -3.90 3.02 2.60
N VAL A 59 -2.70 2.41 2.63
CA VAL A 59 -2.08 1.94 3.89
C VAL A 59 -1.78 3.12 4.83
N SER A 60 -1.29 4.23 4.30
CA SER A 60 -0.96 5.40 5.12
C SER A 60 -2.23 6.05 5.69
N THR A 61 -3.28 6.26 4.87
CA THR A 61 -4.50 6.96 5.29
C THR A 61 -5.42 6.14 6.18
N PHE A 62 -5.52 4.82 5.97
CA PHE A 62 -6.37 3.98 6.83
C PHE A 62 -5.53 3.29 7.89
N GLY A 63 -4.49 2.56 7.51
CA GLY A 63 -3.63 1.82 8.45
C GLY A 63 -2.90 2.72 9.44
N SER A 64 -1.98 3.55 8.97
CA SER A 64 -1.14 4.38 9.86
C SER A 64 -1.96 5.40 10.66
N PHE A 65 -2.99 5.99 10.07
CA PHE A 65 -3.87 6.94 10.77
C PHE A 65 -4.69 6.26 11.88
N LEU A 66 -5.36 5.15 11.61
CA LEU A 66 -6.16 4.45 12.63
C LEU A 66 -5.25 3.84 13.71
N ALA A 67 -4.08 3.33 13.33
CA ALA A 67 -3.07 2.83 14.26
C ALA A 67 -2.55 3.94 15.19
N PHE A 68 -2.30 5.16 14.68
CA PHE A 68 -1.92 6.31 15.53
C PHE A 68 -2.95 6.55 16.63
N TYR A 69 -4.24 6.65 16.28
CA TYR A 69 -5.29 6.86 17.28
C TYR A 69 -5.43 5.69 18.25
N ALA A 70 -5.25 4.45 17.76
CA ALA A 70 -5.30 3.26 18.61
C ALA A 70 -4.17 3.25 19.65
N PHE A 71 -2.94 3.57 19.25
CA PHE A 71 -1.80 3.65 20.17
C PHE A 71 -1.90 4.84 21.12
N TRP A 72 -2.39 5.99 20.64
CA TRP A 72 -2.58 7.18 21.47
C TRP A 72 -3.60 6.93 22.59
N ASN A 73 -4.71 6.27 22.29
CA ASN A 73 -5.75 5.95 23.25
C ASN A 73 -5.49 4.65 24.02
N ARG A 74 -4.49 3.84 23.63
CA ARG A 74 -4.19 2.49 24.16
C ARG A 74 -5.34 1.49 24.04
N TYR A 75 -6.21 1.70 23.06
CA TYR A 75 -7.23 0.75 22.60
C TYR A 75 -7.82 1.24 21.27
N PHE A 76 -8.42 0.32 20.52
CA PHE A 76 -9.05 0.64 19.25
C PHE A 76 -10.43 1.30 19.45
N ILE A 77 -10.49 2.63 19.38
CA ILE A 77 -11.70 3.42 19.67
C ILE A 77 -12.79 3.34 18.59
N TRP A 78 -12.43 2.97 17.36
CA TRP A 78 -13.31 3.11 16.19
C TRP A 78 -14.29 1.95 15.98
N GLY A 79 -14.27 0.95 16.87
CA GLY A 79 -15.18 -0.19 16.86
C GLY A 79 -14.86 -1.25 15.78
N ALA A 80 -15.63 -2.35 15.80
CA ALA A 80 -15.34 -3.52 14.97
C ALA A 80 -15.41 -3.25 13.45
N THR A 81 -16.31 -2.36 13.00
CA THR A 81 -16.44 -2.03 11.57
C THR A 81 -15.20 -1.32 11.05
N ALA A 82 -14.69 -0.34 11.78
CA ALA A 82 -13.46 0.37 11.38
C ALA A 82 -12.24 -0.54 11.44
N CYS A 83 -12.16 -1.48 12.38
CA CYS A 83 -11.11 -2.50 12.42
C CYS A 83 -11.13 -3.37 11.15
N LYS A 84 -12.31 -3.80 10.68
CA LYS A 84 -12.42 -4.55 9.42
C LYS A 84 -11.98 -3.72 8.20
N ILE A 85 -12.35 -2.43 8.16
CA ILE A 85 -11.96 -1.52 7.07
C ILE A 85 -10.45 -1.31 7.09
N GLU A 86 -9.88 -1.00 8.25
CA GLU A 86 -8.44 -0.84 8.46
C GLU A 86 -7.70 -2.10 8.02
N GLY A 87 -8.03 -3.26 8.58
CA GLY A 87 -7.38 -4.51 8.25
C GLY A 87 -7.50 -4.85 6.77
N PHE A 88 -8.66 -4.64 6.15
CA PHE A 88 -8.85 -4.85 4.72
C PHE A 88 -7.97 -3.92 3.88
N THR A 89 -8.03 -2.62 4.13
CA THR A 89 -7.28 -1.59 3.37
C THR A 89 -5.76 -1.72 3.56
N SER A 90 -5.31 -2.01 4.78
CA SER A 90 -3.91 -2.30 5.09
C SER A 90 -3.43 -3.58 4.40
N THR A 91 -4.24 -4.64 4.40
CA THR A 91 -3.89 -5.92 3.74
C THR A 91 -3.84 -5.76 2.22
N ILE A 92 -4.89 -5.21 1.60
CA ILE A 92 -4.93 -5.04 0.14
C ILE A 92 -3.83 -4.08 -0.31
N GLY A 93 -3.59 -2.99 0.42
CA GLY A 93 -2.51 -2.05 0.13
C GLY A 93 -1.12 -2.69 0.26
N GLY A 94 -0.86 -3.44 1.33
CA GLY A 94 0.40 -4.16 1.49
C GLY A 94 0.64 -5.17 0.36
N MET A 95 -0.38 -5.95 0.00
CA MET A 95 -0.26 -6.96 -1.06
C MET A 95 -0.13 -6.35 -2.46
N VAL A 96 -0.89 -5.32 -2.79
CA VAL A 96 -0.76 -4.60 -4.06
C VAL A 96 0.63 -3.98 -4.18
N SER A 97 1.18 -3.45 -3.09
CA SER A 97 2.53 -2.89 -3.07
C SER A 97 3.60 -3.95 -3.31
N LEU A 98 3.49 -5.10 -2.63
CA LEU A 98 4.39 -6.24 -2.81
C LEU A 98 4.41 -6.72 -4.27
N TRP A 99 3.23 -6.97 -4.85
CA TRP A 99 3.12 -7.42 -6.23
C TRP A 99 3.54 -6.36 -7.23
N SER A 100 3.31 -5.08 -6.95
CA SER A 100 3.81 -3.99 -7.80
C SER A 100 5.33 -3.95 -7.84
N LEU A 101 6.01 -4.17 -6.70
CA LEU A 101 7.48 -4.29 -6.66
C LEU A 101 7.98 -5.50 -7.47
N ALA A 102 7.28 -6.64 -7.40
CA ALA A 102 7.61 -7.81 -8.20
C ALA A 102 7.48 -7.53 -9.71
N VAL A 103 6.40 -6.86 -10.13
CA VAL A 103 6.20 -6.44 -11.52
C VAL A 103 7.31 -5.48 -11.97
N ILE A 104 7.68 -4.50 -11.13
CA ILE A 104 8.78 -3.58 -11.42
C ILE A 104 10.09 -4.36 -11.61
N ALA A 105 10.40 -5.33 -10.75
CA ALA A 105 11.62 -6.12 -10.83
C ALA A 105 11.67 -6.93 -12.15
N ILE A 106 10.56 -7.56 -12.54
CA ILE A 106 10.46 -8.31 -13.80
C ILE A 106 10.60 -7.36 -15.00
N GLU A 107 9.88 -6.24 -14.99
CA GLU A 107 9.95 -5.23 -16.05
C GLU A 107 11.39 -4.73 -16.26
N ARG A 108 12.08 -4.34 -15.18
CA ARG A 108 13.46 -3.86 -15.24
C ARG A 108 14.43 -4.93 -15.71
N TYR A 109 14.25 -6.18 -15.26
CA TYR A 109 15.05 -7.30 -15.74
C TYR A 109 14.88 -7.54 -17.25
N LEU A 110 13.64 -7.54 -17.74
CA LEU A 110 13.37 -7.70 -19.16
C LEU A 110 13.96 -6.55 -19.97
N VAL A 111 13.73 -5.29 -19.57
CA VAL A 111 14.23 -4.12 -20.32
C VAL A 111 15.76 -4.05 -20.37
N ILE A 112 16.44 -4.39 -19.28
CA ILE A 112 17.91 -4.22 -19.17
C ILE A 112 18.66 -5.47 -19.65
N CYS A 113 18.31 -6.66 -19.15
CA CYS A 113 19.09 -7.88 -19.36
C CYS A 113 18.66 -8.65 -20.61
N LYS A 114 17.44 -8.42 -21.10
CA LYS A 114 16.91 -9.07 -22.31
C LYS A 114 16.33 -8.00 -23.22
N PRO A 115 17.15 -7.26 -23.99
CA PRO A 115 16.64 -6.44 -25.09
C PRO A 115 16.03 -7.37 -26.13
N ILE A 116 14.79 -7.80 -25.92
CA ILE A 116 14.08 -8.71 -26.80
C ILE A 116 13.86 -7.93 -28.08
N SER A 117 14.58 -8.31 -29.14
CA SER A 117 14.58 -7.69 -30.47
C SER A 117 13.18 -7.40 -31.05
N ASN A 118 12.12 -8.07 -30.55
CA ASN A 118 10.72 -7.86 -30.96
C ASN A 118 9.71 -7.57 -29.83
N PHE A 119 10.12 -7.45 -28.55
CA PHE A 119 9.18 -7.22 -27.44
C PHE A 119 9.29 -5.76 -26.96
N ALA A 120 8.49 -4.89 -27.58
CA ALA A 120 8.27 -3.55 -27.07
C ALA A 120 7.27 -3.61 -25.91
N PHE A 121 7.62 -3.03 -24.76
CA PHE A 121 6.70 -2.92 -23.62
C PHE A 121 5.56 -1.95 -23.99
N LYS A 122 4.42 -2.51 -24.39
CA LYS A 122 3.22 -1.76 -24.81
C LYS A 122 2.40 -1.31 -23.60
N SER A 123 1.55 -0.30 -23.81
CA SER A 123 0.58 0.17 -22.82
C SER A 123 -0.26 -0.95 -22.22
N THR A 124 -0.67 -1.94 -23.03
CA THR A 124 -1.44 -3.09 -22.57
C THR A 124 -0.71 -3.90 -21.49
N HIS A 125 0.60 -4.09 -21.61
CA HIS A 125 1.39 -4.82 -20.61
C HIS A 125 1.51 -4.04 -19.30
N ALA A 126 1.67 -2.71 -19.38
CA ALA A 126 1.69 -1.86 -18.19
C ALA A 126 0.35 -1.89 -17.44
N ILE A 127 -0.78 -1.84 -18.16
CA ILE A 127 -2.12 -1.91 -17.57
C ILE A 127 -2.34 -3.27 -16.91
N ILE A 128 -2.01 -4.37 -17.59
CA ILE A 128 -2.09 -5.73 -17.03
C ILE A 128 -1.21 -5.83 -15.77
N GLY A 129 0.00 -5.28 -15.81
CA GLY A 129 0.92 -5.21 -14.67
C GLY A 129 0.37 -4.44 -13.48
N CYS A 130 -0.52 -3.46 -13.70
CA CYS A 130 -1.21 -2.77 -12.61
C CYS A 130 -2.39 -3.58 -12.05
N ILE A 131 -3.16 -4.26 -12.91
CA ILE A 131 -4.35 -5.02 -12.52
C ILE A 131 -3.99 -6.28 -11.70
N ILE A 132 -2.93 -6.99 -12.10
CA ILE A 132 -2.49 -8.23 -11.45
C ILE A 132 -2.31 -8.08 -9.92
N PRO A 133 -1.57 -7.07 -9.42
CA PRO A 133 -1.46 -6.78 -7.99
C PRO A 133 -2.80 -6.67 -7.26
N TRP A 134 -3.81 -6.04 -7.86
CA TRP A 134 -5.14 -5.88 -7.25
C TRP A 134 -5.90 -7.18 -7.17
N ILE A 135 -5.79 -8.05 -8.19
CA ILE A 135 -6.41 -9.38 -8.17
C ILE A 135 -5.79 -10.20 -7.04
N PHE A 136 -4.46 -10.30 -6.99
CA PHE A 136 -3.78 -11.07 -5.94
C PHE A 136 -4.00 -10.46 -4.54
N GLY A 137 -3.97 -9.15 -4.42
CA GLY A 137 -4.29 -8.46 -3.17
C GLY A 137 -5.71 -8.73 -2.70
N SER A 138 -6.68 -8.76 -3.61
CA SER A 138 -8.07 -9.07 -3.28
C SER A 138 -8.25 -10.53 -2.85
N ILE A 139 -7.57 -11.48 -3.51
CA ILE A 139 -7.58 -12.89 -3.11
C ILE A 139 -7.11 -13.06 -1.66
N ALA A 140 -6.17 -12.24 -1.19
CA ALA A 140 -5.69 -12.27 0.19
C ALA A 140 -6.57 -11.47 1.17
N ALA A 141 -7.06 -10.30 0.77
CA ALA A 141 -7.75 -9.37 1.67
C ALA A 141 -9.27 -9.65 1.82
N VAL A 142 -9.90 -10.26 0.82
CA VAL A 142 -11.35 -10.49 0.79
C VAL A 142 -11.80 -11.67 1.69
N PRO A 143 -11.13 -12.84 1.72
CA PRO A 143 -11.60 -13.99 2.51
C PRO A 143 -11.86 -13.69 4.00
N PRO A 144 -11.03 -12.90 4.71
CA PRO A 144 -11.29 -12.52 6.12
C PRO A 144 -12.59 -11.74 6.33
N LEU A 145 -13.14 -11.09 5.30
CA LEU A 145 -14.44 -10.40 5.38
C LEU A 145 -15.62 -11.38 5.37
N PHE A 146 -15.46 -12.54 4.71
CA PHE A 146 -16.50 -13.57 4.53
C PHE A 146 -16.35 -14.76 5.49
N GLY A 147 -15.50 -14.64 6.51
CA GLY A 147 -15.35 -15.62 7.57
C GLY A 147 -14.22 -16.63 7.39
N TRP A 148 -13.47 -16.56 6.28
CA TRP A 148 -12.22 -17.32 6.14
C TRP A 148 -11.06 -16.48 6.70
N SER A 149 -10.68 -16.76 7.96
CA SER A 149 -9.89 -15.84 8.82
C SER A 149 -10.70 -14.62 9.27
N ARG A 150 -10.10 -13.72 10.05
CA ARG A 150 -10.78 -12.57 10.68
C ARG A 150 -9.84 -11.37 10.87
N TYR A 151 -10.37 -10.17 10.63
CA TYR A 151 -9.79 -8.92 11.13
C TYR A 151 -10.24 -8.70 12.57
N ILE A 152 -9.28 -8.60 13.49
CA ILE A 152 -9.50 -8.46 14.92
C ILE A 152 -8.81 -7.19 15.45
N PRO A 153 -9.43 -6.49 16.41
CA PRO A 153 -8.86 -5.31 17.06
C PRO A 153 -7.82 -5.65 18.13
#